data_AF-A0A821QR62-F1
#
_entry.id   AF-A0A821QR62-F1
#
_cell.length_a   1.000
_cell.length_b   1.000
_cell.length_c   1.000
_cell.angle_alpha   90.00
_cell.angle_beta   90.00
_cell.angle_gamma   90.00
#
_symmetry.space_group_name_H-M   'P 1'
#
loop_
_entity.id
_entity.type
_entity.pdbx_description
1 polymer ?
#
loop_
_entity_poly.entity_id
_entity_poly.type
_entity_poly.pdbx_seq_one_letter_code
_entity_poly.pdbx_strand_id
1 'polypeptide(L)'
;MEVRALLVHREHRANKWDTLETRFGTIVTALQQEFPSTQRSKRIRLLKTMEVFGGDVEQVRKFLQRTEERHQQEGDDSGISRRQKREELKTK
;
A
#
# COMPACT_ATOMS: atom_id res chain seq x y z
N MET A 1 5.84 -8.52 -33.74
CA MET A 1 4.45 -8.54 -33.23
C MET A 1 4.31 -8.14 -31.75
N GLU A 2 5.40 -7.98 -30.98
CA GLU A 2 5.33 -7.81 -29.52
C GLU A 2 5.04 -6.37 -29.04
N VAL A 3 5.43 -5.34 -29.81
CA VAL A 3 5.26 -3.93 -29.41
C VAL A 3 3.78 -3.53 -29.30
N ARG A 4 2.91 -4.07 -30.17
CA ARG A 4 1.48 -3.76 -30.16
C ARG A 4 0.77 -4.33 -28.93
N ALA A 5 1.11 -5.55 -28.51
CA ALA A 5 0.54 -6.14 -27.29
C ALA A 5 0.94 -5.35 -26.03
N LEU A 6 2.20 -4.90 -25.95
CA LEU A 6 2.68 -4.09 -24.83
C LEU A 6 1.98 -2.73 -24.72
N LEU A 7 1.64 -2.08 -25.85
CA LEU A 7 0.88 -0.83 -25.87
C LEU A 7 -0.56 -1.04 -25.40
N VAL A 8 -1.25 -2.05 -25.93
CA VAL A 8 -2.63 -2.39 -25.52
C VAL A 8 -2.71 -2.70 -24.02
N HIS A 9 -1.74 -3.42 -23.46
CA HIS A 9 -1.69 -3.70 -22.02
C HIS A 9 -1.42 -2.45 -21.16
N ARG A 10 -0.79 -1.41 -21.71
CA ARG A 10 -0.60 -0.13 -21.00
C ARG A 10 -1.89 0.68 -21.00
N GLU A 11 -2.55 0.78 -22.15
CA GLU A 11 -3.85 1.46 -22.29
C GLU A 11 -4.92 0.83 -21.41
N HIS A 12 -5.04 -0.50 -21.42
CA HIS A 12 -6.01 -1.19 -20.57
C HIS A 12 -5.76 -0.96 -19.07
N ARG A 13 -4.49 -0.91 -18.65
CA ARG A 13 -4.14 -0.59 -17.26
C ARG A 13 -4.48 0.86 -16.92
N ALA A 14 -4.19 1.82 -17.80
CA ALA A 14 -4.54 3.23 -17.60
C ALA A 14 -6.06 3.39 -17.43
N ASN A 15 -6.85 2.86 -18.35
CA ASN A 15 -8.31 2.90 -18.28
C ASN A 15 -8.87 2.28 -17.00
N LYS A 16 -8.26 1.18 -16.52
CA LYS A 16 -8.64 0.54 -15.25
C LYS A 16 -8.39 1.48 -14.06
N TRP A 17 -7.24 2.15 -14.01
CA TRP A 17 -6.94 3.11 -12.94
C TRP A 17 -7.87 4.30 -12.97
N ASP A 18 -8.10 4.89 -14.13
CA ASP A 18 -9.00 6.03 -14.30
C ASP A 18 -10.43 5.68 -13.87
N THR A 19 -10.88 4.46 -14.17
CA THR A 19 -12.19 3.96 -13.75
C THR A 19 -12.27 3.81 -12.22
N LEU A 20 -11.24 3.24 -11.59
CA LEU A 20 -11.19 3.10 -10.13
C LEU A 20 -11.08 4.46 -9.43
N GLU A 21 -10.33 5.38 -10.02
CA GLU A 21 -10.16 6.75 -9.50
C GLU A 21 -11.45 7.55 -9.62
N THR A 22 -12.22 7.37 -10.70
CA THR A 22 -13.56 7.95 -10.81
C THR A 22 -14.53 7.39 -9.76
N ARG A 23 -14.47 6.08 -9.50
CA ARG A 23 -15.40 5.41 -8.57
C ARG A 23 -15.06 5.62 -7.09
N PHE A 24 -13.77 5.63 -6.75
CA PHE A 24 -13.31 5.62 -5.36
C PHE A 24 -12.39 6.79 -5.01
N GLY A 25 -12.10 7.71 -5.93
CA GLY A 25 -11.10 8.76 -5.74
C GLY A 25 -11.38 9.70 -4.57
N THR A 26 -12.65 10.00 -4.29
CA THR A 26 -13.06 10.80 -3.12
C THR A 26 -12.77 10.06 -1.81
N ILE A 27 -13.15 8.79 -1.73
CA ILE A 27 -12.92 7.92 -0.57
C ILE A 27 -11.42 7.71 -0.35
N VAL A 28 -10.66 7.45 -1.42
CA VAL A 28 -9.20 7.31 -1.38
C VAL A 28 -8.56 8.59 -0.84
N THR A 29 -9.02 9.76 -1.28
CA THR A 29 -8.51 11.04 -0.78
C THR A 29 -8.83 11.24 0.70
N ALA A 30 -10.04 10.88 1.16
CA ALA A 30 -10.42 10.95 2.57
C ALA A 30 -9.59 9.99 3.44
N LEU A 31 -9.41 8.73 3.00
CA LEU A 31 -8.58 7.75 3.69
C LEU A 31 -7.10 8.18 3.75
N GLN A 32 -6.60 8.89 2.74
CA GLN A 32 -5.23 9.45 2.74
C GLN A 32 -5.06 10.61 3.74
N GLN A 33 -6.13 11.30 4.10
CA GLN A 33 -6.12 12.31 5.16
C GLN A 33 -6.20 11.66 6.54
N GLU A 34 -7.06 10.65 6.70
CA GLU A 34 -7.19 9.89 7.95
C GLU A 34 -5.93 9.10 8.32
N PHE A 35 -5.24 8.53 7.32
CA PHE A 35 -4.05 7.72 7.51
C PHE A 35 -2.86 8.29 6.71
N PRO A 36 -2.19 9.35 7.17
CA PRO A 36 -1.11 10.00 6.42
C PRO A 36 0.07 9.08 6.13
N SER A 37 0.32 8.07 6.99
CA SER A 37 1.34 7.05 6.73
C SER A 37 1.07 6.28 5.43
N THR A 38 -0.21 6.17 5.05
CA THR A 38 -0.62 5.55 3.80
C THR A 38 -0.35 6.45 2.61
N GLN A 39 0.00 7.72 2.75
CA GLN A 39 0.56 8.50 1.64
C GLN A 39 1.92 7.95 1.18
N ARG A 40 2.71 7.35 2.09
CA ARG A 40 3.90 6.55 1.68
C ARG A 40 3.47 5.34 0.84
N SER A 41 2.28 4.80 1.08
CA SER A 41 1.65 3.79 0.23
C SER A 41 1.02 4.45 -1.00
N LYS A 42 1.74 4.45 -2.13
CA LYS A 42 1.26 5.03 -3.42
C LYS A 42 -0.26 4.91 -3.61
N ARG A 43 -0.95 5.99 -4.00
CA ARG A 43 -2.41 6.07 -4.29
C ARG A 43 -2.99 4.86 -5.04
N ILE A 44 -2.24 4.35 -6.01
CA ILE A 44 -2.56 3.13 -6.77
C ILE A 44 -2.78 1.90 -5.86
N ARG A 45 -1.99 1.74 -4.81
CA ARG A 45 -2.15 0.66 -3.82
C ARG A 45 -3.47 0.82 -3.08
N LEU A 46 -3.85 2.04 -2.70
CA LEU A 46 -5.13 2.28 -2.03
C LEU A 46 -6.31 1.98 -2.95
N LEU A 47 -6.24 2.39 -4.22
CA LEU A 47 -7.24 2.05 -5.24
C LEU A 47 -7.37 0.53 -5.45
N LYS A 48 -6.25 -0.21 -5.43
CA LYS A 48 -6.26 -1.68 -5.47
C LYS A 48 -6.91 -2.28 -4.23
N THR A 49 -6.60 -1.76 -3.05
CA THR A 49 -7.20 -2.25 -1.80
C THR A 49 -8.71 -2.01 -1.80
N MET A 50 -9.17 -0.83 -2.24
CA MET A 50 -10.58 -0.54 -2.46
C MET A 50 -11.22 -1.53 -3.44
N GLU A 51 -10.56 -1.84 -4.55
CA GLU A 51 -11.05 -2.83 -5.52
C GLU A 51 -11.18 -4.23 -4.91
N VAL A 52 -10.19 -4.69 -4.13
CA VAL A 52 -10.20 -6.01 -3.47
C VAL A 52 -11.34 -6.15 -2.47
N PHE A 53 -11.64 -5.10 -1.71
CA PHE A 53 -12.75 -5.09 -0.75
C PHE A 53 -14.08 -4.67 -1.38
N GLY A 54 -14.17 -4.59 -2.72
CA GLY A 54 -15.42 -4.26 -3.42
C GLY A 54 -15.94 -2.85 -3.14
N GLY A 55 -15.10 -1.95 -2.65
CA GLY A 55 -15.50 -0.60 -2.23
C GLY A 55 -15.94 -0.48 -0.77
N ASP A 56 -15.84 -1.54 0.03
CA ASP A 56 -16.15 -1.48 1.47
C ASP A 56 -15.09 -0.66 2.23
N VAL A 57 -15.47 0.57 2.57
CA VAL A 57 -14.62 1.55 3.25
C VAL A 57 -14.21 1.09 4.64
N GLU A 58 -15.07 0.39 5.37
CA GLU A 58 -14.77 -0.06 6.72
C GLU A 58 -13.71 -1.15 6.73
N GLN A 59 -13.79 -2.09 5.78
CA GLN A 59 -12.78 -3.14 5.62
C GLN A 59 -11.43 -2.55 5.23
N VAL A 60 -11.44 -1.57 4.33
CA VAL A 60 -10.22 -0.86 3.91
C VAL A 60 -9.62 -0.11 5.11
N ARG A 61 -10.44 0.61 5.89
CA ARG A 61 -9.99 1.30 7.10
C ARG A 61 -9.35 0.34 8.11
N LYS A 62 -10.00 -0.79 8.41
CA LYS A 62 -9.46 -1.84 9.30
C LYS A 62 -8.12 -2.40 8.79
N PHE A 63 -7.99 -2.58 7.47
CA PHE A 63 -6.75 -3.05 6.86
C PHE A 63 -5.60 -2.03 7.02
N LEU A 64 -5.87 -0.74 6.80
CA LEU A 64 -4.88 0.32 6.96
C LEU A 64 -4.43 0.47 8.41
N GLN A 65 -5.37 0.43 9.36
CA GLN A 65 -5.07 0.49 10.78
C GLN A 65 -4.11 -0.64 11.22
N ARG A 66 -4.39 -1.89 10.84
CA ARG A 66 -3.50 -3.02 11.13
C ARG A 66 -2.11 -2.85 10.51
N THR A 67 -2.03 -2.19 9.36
CA THR A 67 -0.75 -1.93 8.68
C THR A 67 0.05 -0.86 9.43
N GLU A 68 -0.60 0.18 9.92
CA GLU A 68 0.03 1.20 10.78
C GLU A 68 0.51 0.63 12.10
N GLU A 69 -0.31 -0.18 12.78
CA GLU A 69 0.05 -0.85 14.03
C GLU A 69 1.33 -1.69 13.87
N ARG A 70 1.44 -2.42 12.75
CA ARG A 70 2.67 -3.18 12.43
C ARG A 70 3.87 -2.28 12.19
N HIS A 71 3.70 -1.18 11.46
CA HIS A 71 4.79 -0.25 11.20
C HIS A 71 5.26 0.51 12.45
N GLN A 72 4.36 0.82 13.38
CA GLN A 72 4.73 1.40 14.68
C GLN A 72 5.51 0.40 15.53
N GLN A 73 5.08 -0.87 15.56
CA GLN A 73 5.81 -1.95 16.25
C GLN A 73 7.19 -2.20 15.64
N GLU A 74 7.31 -2.22 14.31
CA GLU A 74 8.61 -2.36 13.64
C GLU A 74 9.50 -1.12 13.79
N GLY A 75 8.90 0.07 13.93
CA GLY A 75 9.64 1.32 14.18
C GLY A 75 10.32 1.36 15.55
N ASP A 76 9.70 0.78 16.57
CA ASP A 76 10.27 0.69 17.92
C ASP A 76 11.33 -0.44 18.06
N ASP A 77 11.34 -1.44 17.17
CA ASP A 77 12.14 -2.66 17.37
C ASP A 77 13.28 -2.88 16.33
N SER A 78 13.44 -1.99 15.33
CA SER A 78 14.25 -2.33 14.14
C SER A 78 15.65 -1.71 14.01
N GLY A 79 16.07 -0.82 14.91
CA GLY A 79 17.40 -0.17 14.79
C GLY A 79 18.57 -0.97 15.36
N ILE A 80 18.39 -1.51 16.57
CA ILE A 80 19.51 -1.97 17.41
C ILE A 80 19.66 -3.51 17.38
N SER A 81 18.55 -4.25 17.26
CA SER A 81 18.50 -5.70 17.45
C SER A 81 19.27 -6.50 16.40
N ARG A 82 19.25 -6.10 15.11
CA ARG A 82 19.95 -6.87 14.06
C ARG A 82 21.47 -6.71 14.08
N ARG A 83 21.97 -5.53 14.49
CA ARG A 83 23.42 -5.27 14.54
C ARG A 83 24.04 -5.91 15.79
N GLN A 84 23.37 -5.82 16.94
CA GLN A 84 23.78 -6.50 18.17
C GLN A 84 23.71 -8.03 18.07
N LYS A 85 22.62 -8.60 17.52
CA LYS A 85 22.54 -10.07 17.29
C LYS A 85 23.65 -10.58 16.37
N ARG A 86 24.13 -9.75 15.43
CA ARG A 86 25.25 -10.11 14.55
C ARG A 86 26.60 -10.06 15.25
N GLU A 87 26.78 -9.22 16.27
CA GLU A 87 28.01 -9.19 17.07
C GLU A 87 28.03 -10.32 18.11
N GLU A 88 26.92 -10.61 18.77
CA GLU A 88 26.82 -11.75 19.73
C GLU A 88 27.10 -13.11 19.10
N LEU A 89 26.78 -13.29 17.81
CA LEU A 89 27.05 -14.53 17.06
C LEU A 89 28.52 -14.68 16.62
N LYS A 90 29.35 -13.64 16.73
CA LYS A 90 30.78 -13.73 16.39
C LYS A 90 31.67 -14.07 17.60
N THR A 91 31.16 -13.91 18.82
CA THR A 91 31.90 -14.10 20.06
C THR A 91 31.54 -15.39 20.80
N LYS A 92 30.62 -16.20 20.26
CA LYS A 92 30.39 -17.61 20.64
C LYS A 92 30.97 -18.52 19.57
#